data_AF-A0A7C7VY23-F1
#
_entry.id   AF-A0A7C7VY23-F1
#
_cell.length_a   1.000
_cell.length_b   1.000
_cell.length_c   1.000
_cell.angle_alpha   90.00
_cell.angle_beta   90.00
_cell.angle_gamma   90.00
#
_symmetry.space_group_name_H-M   'P 1'
#
loop_
_entity.id
_entity.type
_entity.pdbx_description
1 polymer ?
#
loop_
_entity_poly.entity_id
_entity_poly.type
_entity_poly.pdbx_seq_one_letter_code
_entity_poly.pdbx_strand_id
1 'polypeptide(L)'
;MNEPMQLPPEEVPIAEEAVSAAERRARRSLILGLAIIGLLLVGMVTLLVVLAVDAYRAAPEPSPGAVVVSLVRDAAIVLVAFETLLIGALMLVLTLQVQALVALLRDEIRPMLRAINETLATVRGTAQFMSHNVVSPTIRAAGFLAGLRRVAKEVAELAKPPQRGADES
;
A
#
# COMPACT_ATOMS: atom_id res chain seq x y z
N MET A 1 -25.71 60.31 -8.55
CA MET A 1 -24.90 60.06 -7.33
C MET A 1 -25.15 58.59 -7.01
N ASN A 2 -24.34 57.70 -7.57
CA ASN A 2 -24.50 56.26 -7.40
C ASN A 2 -23.26 55.78 -6.65
N GLU A 3 -23.43 55.43 -5.39
CA GLU A 3 -22.36 54.81 -4.60
C GLU A 3 -22.05 53.41 -5.16
N PRO A 4 -20.77 53.02 -5.27
CA PRO A 4 -20.43 51.64 -5.59
C PRO A 4 -20.83 50.75 -4.41
N MET A 5 -21.68 49.76 -4.66
CA MET A 5 -21.97 48.68 -3.72
C MET A 5 -20.65 48.04 -3.28
N GLN A 6 -20.23 48.31 -2.04
CA GLN A 6 -19.25 47.48 -1.36
C GLN A 6 -19.88 46.10 -1.17
N LEU A 7 -19.41 45.14 -1.96
CA LEU A 7 -19.68 43.74 -1.69
C LEU A 7 -19.08 43.40 -0.31
N PRO A 8 -19.85 42.79 0.61
CA PRO A 8 -19.31 42.35 1.88
C PRO A 8 -18.12 41.40 1.64
N PRO A 9 -17.10 41.40 2.52
CA PRO A 9 -16.00 40.47 2.41
C PRO A 9 -16.57 39.05 2.44
N GLU A 10 -16.37 38.31 1.36
CA GLU A 10 -16.72 36.91 1.23
C GLU A 10 -15.85 36.15 2.25
N GLU A 11 -16.34 35.99 3.48
CA GLU A 11 -15.82 35.03 4.43
C GLU A 11 -15.82 33.69 3.71
N VAL A 12 -14.65 33.11 3.48
CA VAL A 12 -14.47 31.77 2.90
C VAL A 12 -14.51 30.77 4.06
N PRO A 13 -15.66 30.17 4.42
CA PRO A 13 -15.79 29.41 5.64
C PRO A 13 -16.12 27.96 5.28
N ILE A 14 -15.23 27.23 4.60
CA ILE A 14 -15.62 25.88 4.11
C ILE A 14 -14.54 24.81 4.23
N ALA A 15 -13.25 25.12 4.08
CA ALA A 15 -12.22 24.06 4.07
C ALA A 15 -11.75 23.65 5.48
N GLU A 16 -11.56 24.59 6.40
CA GLU A 16 -10.95 24.33 7.71
C GLU A 16 -11.93 23.72 8.73
N GLU A 17 -13.21 24.11 8.70
CA GLU A 17 -14.25 23.54 9.57
C GLU A 17 -14.63 22.09 9.18
N ALA A 18 -14.64 21.77 7.88
CA ALA A 18 -15.08 20.46 7.38
C ALA A 18 -14.15 19.30 7.83
N VAL A 19 -12.83 19.55 7.87
CA VAL A 19 -11.83 18.56 8.31
C VAL A 19 -11.98 18.25 9.80
N SER A 20 -12.22 19.29 10.62
CA SER A 20 -12.43 19.15 12.07
C SER A 20 -13.67 18.33 12.44
N ALA A 21 -14.75 18.46 11.67
CA ALA A 21 -15.99 17.74 11.92
C ALA A 21 -15.88 16.23 11.61
N ALA A 22 -15.14 15.86 10.56
CA ALA A 22 -14.91 14.47 10.18
C ALA A 22 -14.08 13.71 11.23
N GLU A 23 -13.00 14.34 11.73
CA GLU A 23 -12.15 13.76 12.76
C GLU A 23 -12.90 13.51 14.08
N ARG A 24 -13.77 14.44 14.48
CA ARG A 24 -14.64 14.27 15.66
C ARG A 24 -15.62 13.11 15.50
N ARG A 25 -16.18 12.91 14.31
CA ARG A 25 -17.09 11.78 14.02
C ARG A 25 -16.36 10.44 14.10
N ALA A 26 -15.15 10.35 13.55
CA ALA A 26 -14.32 9.15 13.60
C ALA A 26 -13.90 8.80 15.03
N ARG A 27 -13.46 9.78 15.83
CA ARG A 27 -13.19 9.57 17.26
C ARG A 27 -14.43 9.12 18.02
N ARG A 28 -15.58 9.74 17.74
CA ARG A 28 -16.84 9.42 18.44
C ARG A 28 -17.34 8.02 18.12
N SER A 29 -17.22 7.54 16.87
CA SER A 29 -17.61 6.18 16.50
C SER A 29 -16.69 5.13 17.13
N LEU A 30 -15.39 5.40 17.24
CA LEU A 30 -14.45 4.55 17.97
C LEU A 30 -14.79 4.46 19.46
N ILE A 31 -15.08 5.61 20.10
CA ILE A 31 -15.45 5.66 21.51
C ILE A 31 -16.79 4.93 21.75
N LEU A 32 -17.78 5.13 20.88
CA LEU A 32 -19.06 4.43 20.99
C LEU A 32 -18.89 2.90 20.84
N GLY A 33 -18.08 2.47 19.86
CA GLY A 33 -17.77 1.06 19.66
C GLY A 33 -17.11 0.44 20.88
N LEU A 34 -16.10 1.11 21.44
CA LEU A 34 -15.42 0.66 22.66
C LEU A 34 -16.37 0.60 23.87
N ALA A 35 -17.24 1.60 24.03
CA ALA A 35 -18.21 1.64 25.12
C ALA A 35 -19.24 0.51 25.02
N ILE A 36 -19.74 0.20 23.81
CA ILE A 36 -20.68 -0.91 23.57
C ILE A 36 -20.01 -2.25 23.87
N ILE A 37 -18.77 -2.45 23.43
CA ILE A 37 -17.98 -3.66 23.72
C ILE A 37 -17.78 -3.82 25.23
N GLY A 38 -17.43 -2.73 25.93
CA GLY A 38 -17.27 -2.73 27.38
C GLY A 38 -18.56 -3.08 28.11
N LEU A 39 -19.70 -2.51 27.68
CA LEU A 39 -21.01 -2.81 28.26
C LEU A 39 -21.40 -4.28 28.06
N LEU A 40 -21.16 -4.84 26.86
CA LEU A 40 -21.40 -6.25 26.57
C LEU A 40 -20.55 -7.17 27.44
N LEU A 41 -19.27 -6.85 27.64
CA LEU A 41 -18.38 -7.60 28.53
C LEU A 41 -18.87 -7.59 29.98
N VAL A 42 -19.24 -6.43 30.51
CA VAL A 42 -19.77 -6.32 31.88
C VAL A 42 -21.08 -7.10 32.02
N GLY A 43 -21.98 -6.99 31.04
CA GLY A 43 -23.23 -7.75 31.01
C GLY A 43 -23.01 -9.25 31.01
N MET A 44 -22.07 -9.73 30.19
CA MET A 44 -21.70 -11.15 30.14
C MET A 44 -21.12 -11.67 31.45
N VAL A 45 -20.21 -10.92 32.09
CA VAL A 45 -19.66 -11.30 33.40
C VAL A 45 -20.75 -11.35 34.45
N THR A 46 -21.66 -10.36 34.45
CA THR A 46 -22.79 -10.31 35.39
C THR A 46 -23.72 -11.51 35.20
N LEU A 47 -24.06 -11.86 33.95
CA LEU A 47 -24.86 -13.03 33.61
C LEU A 47 -24.21 -14.32 34.14
N LEU A 48 -22.90 -14.50 33.92
CA LEU A 48 -22.17 -15.67 34.41
C LEU A 48 -22.20 -15.80 35.93
N VAL A 49 -22.02 -14.68 36.64
CA VAL A 49 -22.10 -14.66 38.10
C VAL A 49 -23.49 -15.03 38.59
N VAL A 50 -24.55 -14.52 37.96
CA VAL A 50 -25.95 -14.85 38.32
C VAL A 50 -26.22 -16.33 38.09
N LEU A 51 -25.88 -16.87 36.92
CA LEU A 51 -26.06 -18.29 36.62
C LEU A 51 -25.28 -19.20 37.59
N ALA A 52 -24.06 -18.80 37.97
CA ALA A 52 -23.26 -19.55 38.94
C ALA A 52 -23.88 -19.55 40.34
N VAL A 53 -24.43 -18.41 40.77
CA VAL A 53 -25.12 -18.28 42.07
C VAL A 53 -26.42 -19.08 42.08
N ASP A 54 -27.21 -19.02 41.01
CA ASP A 54 -28.46 -19.76 40.89
C ASP A 54 -28.21 -21.27 40.86
N ALA A 55 -27.19 -21.73 40.14
CA ALA A 55 -26.76 -23.13 40.15
C ALA A 55 -26.32 -23.60 41.55
N TYR A 56 -25.61 -22.75 42.31
CA TYR A 56 -25.20 -23.08 43.68
C TYR A 56 -26.38 -23.18 44.65
N ARG A 57 -27.41 -22.33 44.48
CA ARG A 57 -28.59 -22.30 45.34
C ARG A 57 -29.62 -23.37 45.02
N ALA A 58 -29.74 -23.78 43.76
CA ALA A 58 -30.79 -24.69 43.29
C ALA A 58 -30.46 -26.17 43.49
N ALA A 59 -29.25 -26.52 43.91
CA ALA A 59 -28.77 -27.90 43.88
C ALA A 59 -29.17 -28.68 45.15
N PRO A 60 -30.09 -29.67 45.08
CA PRO A 60 -30.45 -30.53 46.20
C PRO A 60 -29.48 -31.73 46.21
N GLU A 61 -28.64 -31.84 47.23
CA GLU A 61 -27.65 -32.92 47.47
C GLU A 61 -26.95 -33.45 46.20
N PRO A 62 -26.03 -32.67 45.60
CA PRO A 62 -25.30 -33.08 44.41
C PRO A 62 -24.07 -33.90 44.80
N SER A 63 -23.72 -34.92 44.01
CA SER A 63 -22.33 -35.38 44.03
C SER A 63 -21.43 -34.17 43.66
N PRO A 64 -20.35 -33.88 44.41
CA PRO A 64 -19.53 -32.69 44.17
C PRO A 64 -19.05 -32.55 42.71
N GLY A 65 -18.90 -33.67 42.00
CA GLY A 65 -18.52 -33.69 40.58
C GLY A 65 -19.59 -33.15 39.62
N ALA A 66 -20.88 -33.37 39.88
CA ALA A 66 -21.94 -32.95 38.96
C ALA A 66 -22.09 -31.42 38.87
N VAL A 67 -21.93 -30.74 40.01
CA VAL A 67 -21.99 -29.26 40.09
C VAL A 67 -20.81 -28.62 39.36
N VAL A 68 -19.62 -29.17 39.55
CA VAL A 68 -18.42 -28.65 38.86
C VAL A 68 -18.56 -28.82 37.35
N VAL A 69 -19.06 -29.97 36.89
CA VAL A 69 -19.26 -30.23 35.45
C VAL A 69 -20.31 -29.28 34.86
N SER A 70 -21.43 -29.01 35.54
CA SER A 70 -22.43 -28.06 35.02
C SER A 70 -21.89 -26.64 34.94
N LEU A 71 -21.16 -26.19 35.98
CA LEU A 71 -20.57 -24.86 36.03
C LEU A 71 -19.53 -24.66 34.91
N VAL A 72 -18.68 -25.67 34.68
CA VAL A 72 -17.67 -25.64 33.61
C VAL A 72 -18.34 -25.63 32.24
N ARG A 73 -19.39 -26.45 32.03
CA ARG A 73 -20.14 -26.47 30.77
C ARG A 73 -20.79 -25.12 30.47
N ASP A 74 -21.45 -24.53 31.45
CA ASP A 74 -22.18 -23.28 31.23
C ASP A 74 -21.21 -22.11 31.00
N ALA A 75 -20.08 -22.08 31.72
CA ALA A 75 -19.00 -21.13 31.47
C ALA A 75 -18.38 -21.30 30.08
N ALA A 76 -18.15 -22.54 29.63
CA ALA A 76 -17.62 -22.83 28.30
C ALA A 76 -18.58 -22.38 27.19
N ILE A 77 -19.89 -22.59 27.34
CA ILE A 77 -20.89 -22.17 26.36
C ILE A 77 -20.91 -20.64 26.22
N VAL A 78 -20.91 -19.90 27.32
CA VAL A 78 -20.90 -18.42 27.28
C VAL A 78 -19.58 -17.90 26.70
N LEU A 79 -18.45 -18.48 27.08
CA LEU A 79 -17.14 -18.12 26.54
C LEU A 79 -17.09 -18.32 25.02
N VAL A 80 -17.50 -19.50 24.53
CA VAL A 80 -17.52 -19.83 23.10
C VAL A 80 -18.50 -18.92 22.35
N ALA A 81 -19.68 -18.64 22.90
CA ALA A 81 -20.64 -17.73 22.28
C ALA A 81 -20.07 -16.31 22.11
N PHE A 82 -19.38 -15.80 23.14
CA PHE A 82 -18.72 -14.50 23.08
C PHE A 82 -17.52 -14.46 22.15
N GLU A 83 -16.67 -15.49 22.20
CA GLU A 83 -15.56 -15.63 21.28
C GLU A 83 -16.05 -15.68 19.84
N THR A 84 -17.13 -16.42 19.56
CA THR A 84 -17.73 -16.51 18.23
C THR A 84 -18.25 -15.15 17.75
N LEU A 85 -18.90 -14.37 18.64
CA LEU A 85 -19.34 -13.01 18.33
C LEU A 85 -18.15 -12.09 18.02
N LEU A 86 -17.09 -12.18 18.83
CA LEU A 86 -15.87 -11.40 18.68
C LEU A 86 -15.16 -11.74 17.36
N ILE A 87 -14.96 -13.03 17.06
CA ILE A 87 -14.41 -13.49 15.78
C ILE A 87 -15.28 -13.02 14.62
N GLY A 88 -16.62 -13.10 14.73
CA GLY A 88 -17.54 -12.59 13.72
C GLY A 88 -17.38 -11.08 13.46
N ALA A 89 -17.22 -10.28 14.52
CA ALA A 89 -16.95 -8.85 14.40
C ALA A 89 -15.57 -8.58 13.76
N LEU A 90 -14.53 -9.33 14.15
CA LEU A 90 -13.21 -9.23 13.52
C LEU A 90 -13.26 -9.60 12.04
N MET A 91 -14.01 -10.63 11.67
CA MET A 91 -14.21 -11.02 10.27
C MET A 91 -14.84 -9.90 9.44
N LEU A 92 -15.82 -9.18 10.00
CA LEU A 92 -16.40 -8.01 9.36
C LEU A 92 -15.34 -6.91 9.17
N VAL A 93 -14.59 -6.58 10.22
CA VAL A 93 -13.52 -5.58 10.15
C VAL A 93 -12.46 -5.97 9.12
N LEU A 94 -12.00 -7.22 9.12
CA LEU A 94 -11.02 -7.73 8.17
C LEU A 94 -11.54 -7.62 6.73
N THR A 95 -12.82 -7.95 6.50
CA THR A 95 -13.45 -7.81 5.19
C THR A 95 -13.44 -6.35 4.72
N LEU A 96 -13.81 -5.41 5.59
CA LEU A 96 -13.76 -3.98 5.29
C LEU A 96 -12.33 -3.49 5.03
N GLN A 97 -11.34 -4.00 5.78
CA GLN A 97 -9.92 -3.67 5.57
C GLN A 97 -9.43 -4.17 4.21
N VAL A 98 -9.76 -5.40 3.82
CA VAL A 98 -9.42 -5.94 2.51
C VAL A 98 -10.10 -5.14 1.40
N GLN A 99 -11.36 -4.73 1.58
CA GLN A 99 -12.05 -3.85 0.63
C GLN A 99 -11.32 -2.51 0.45
N ALA A 100 -10.91 -1.88 1.55
CA ALA A 100 -10.13 -0.63 1.50
C ALA A 100 -8.77 -0.82 0.80
N LEU A 101 -8.08 -1.93 1.10
CA LEU A 101 -6.80 -2.25 0.45
C LEU A 101 -6.97 -2.51 -1.05
N VAL A 102 -8.04 -3.21 -1.45
CA VAL A 102 -8.36 -3.45 -2.86
C VAL A 102 -8.74 -2.16 -3.56
N ALA A 103 -9.49 -1.26 -2.91
CA ALA A 103 -9.78 0.06 -3.44
C ALA A 103 -8.49 0.84 -3.69
N LEU A 104 -7.59 0.89 -2.70
CA LEU A 104 -6.32 1.59 -2.82
C LEU A 104 -5.44 1.01 -3.95
N LEU A 105 -5.34 -0.32 -4.01
CA LEU A 105 -4.60 -0.97 -5.10
C LEU A 105 -5.20 -0.62 -6.47
N ARG A 106 -6.53 -0.52 -6.57
CA ARG A 106 -7.23 -0.20 -7.82
C ARG A 106 -7.10 1.26 -8.21
N ASP A 107 -7.15 2.16 -7.24
CA ASP A 107 -7.32 3.58 -7.48
C ASP A 107 -5.96 4.31 -7.55
N GLU A 108 -4.94 3.86 -6.81
CA GLU A 108 -3.60 4.46 -6.87
C GLU A 108 -2.56 3.56 -7.55
N ILE A 109 -2.48 2.27 -7.18
CA ILE A 109 -1.38 1.41 -7.67
C ILE A 109 -1.56 0.99 -9.13
N ARG A 110 -2.79 0.63 -9.56
CA ARG A 110 -3.03 0.25 -10.97
C ARG A 110 -2.69 1.39 -11.95
N PRO A 111 -3.09 2.66 -11.72
CA PRO A 111 -2.67 3.76 -12.58
C PRO A 111 -1.14 3.95 -12.64
N MET A 112 -0.43 3.81 -11.52
CA MET A 112 1.03 3.88 -11.51
C MET A 112 1.68 2.81 -12.40
N LEU A 113 1.19 1.57 -12.35
CA LEU A 113 1.68 0.50 -13.22
C LEU A 113 1.41 0.79 -14.71
N ARG A 114 0.29 1.44 -15.04
CA ARG A 114 0.02 1.90 -16.42
C ARG A 114 0.99 2.99 -16.85
N ALA A 115 1.23 4.00 -16.01
CA ALA A 115 2.18 5.08 -16.28
C ALA A 115 3.61 4.56 -16.45
N ILE A 116 4.02 3.53 -15.67
CA ILE A 116 5.31 2.86 -15.84
C ILE A 116 5.40 2.17 -17.21
N ASN A 117 4.35 1.46 -17.63
CA ASN A 117 4.34 0.82 -18.95
C ASN A 117 4.46 1.85 -20.09
N GLU A 118 3.77 2.97 -19.99
CA GLU A 118 3.87 4.08 -20.96
C GLU A 118 5.25 4.75 -20.94
N THR A 119 5.84 4.91 -19.75
CA THR A 119 7.21 5.40 -19.60
C THR A 119 8.21 4.46 -20.26
N LEU A 120 8.10 3.15 -20.03
CA LEU A 120 8.96 2.15 -20.67
C LEU A 120 8.78 2.14 -22.20
N ALA A 121 7.54 2.27 -22.69
CA ALA A 121 7.28 2.39 -24.12
C ALA A 121 7.95 3.63 -24.72
N THR A 122 7.81 4.78 -24.06
CA THR A 122 8.43 6.05 -24.46
C THR A 122 9.95 5.99 -24.41
N VAL A 123 10.54 5.45 -23.35
CA VAL A 123 11.99 5.27 -23.19
C VAL A 123 12.54 4.35 -24.28
N ARG A 124 11.87 3.21 -24.53
CA ARG A 124 12.24 2.30 -25.63
C ARG A 124 12.14 2.99 -26.98
N GLY A 125 11.07 3.73 -27.23
CA GLY A 125 10.88 4.50 -28.46
C GLY A 125 11.98 5.55 -28.65
N THR A 126 12.34 6.26 -27.59
CA THR A 126 13.43 7.24 -27.59
C THR A 126 14.77 6.56 -27.87
N ALA A 127 15.07 5.45 -27.21
CA ALA A 127 16.29 4.68 -27.46
C ALA A 127 16.36 4.18 -28.90
N GLN A 128 15.24 3.70 -29.45
CA GLN A 128 15.16 3.28 -30.86
C GLN A 128 15.34 4.46 -31.81
N PHE A 129 14.73 5.60 -31.54
CA PHE A 129 14.88 6.82 -32.35
C PHE A 129 16.33 7.30 -32.36
N MET A 130 16.96 7.40 -31.18
CA MET A 130 18.36 7.79 -31.06
C MET A 130 19.28 6.79 -31.75
N SER A 131 18.99 5.48 -31.61
CA SER A 131 19.74 4.42 -32.28
C SER A 131 19.72 4.59 -33.81
N HIS A 132 18.55 4.74 -34.42
CA HIS A 132 18.41 4.82 -35.88
C HIS A 132 18.87 6.15 -36.47
N ASN A 133 18.56 7.26 -35.81
CA ASN A 133 18.74 8.60 -36.41
C ASN A 133 20.06 9.28 -36.03
N VAL A 134 20.69 8.87 -34.92
CA VAL A 134 21.91 9.54 -34.42
C VAL A 134 23.05 8.54 -34.26
N VAL A 135 22.87 7.51 -33.44
CA VAL A 135 23.95 6.59 -33.07
C VAL A 135 24.43 5.77 -34.26
N SER A 136 23.53 5.11 -35.01
CA SER A 136 23.93 4.28 -36.15
C SER A 136 24.63 5.08 -37.26
N PRO A 137 24.11 6.25 -37.70
CA PRO A 137 24.81 7.12 -38.65
C PRO A 137 26.19 7.55 -38.16
N THR A 138 26.32 7.97 -36.89
CA THR A 138 27.60 8.40 -36.33
C THR A 138 28.62 7.26 -36.27
N ILE A 139 28.22 6.06 -35.86
CA ILE A 139 29.10 4.88 -35.84
C ILE A 139 29.56 4.53 -37.25
N ARG A 140 28.66 4.53 -38.24
CA ARG A 140 29.01 4.27 -39.64
C ARG A 140 30.01 5.30 -40.18
N ALA A 141 29.78 6.58 -39.91
CA ALA A 141 30.68 7.65 -40.32
C ALA A 141 32.07 7.51 -39.68
N ALA A 142 32.14 7.26 -38.37
CA ALA A 142 33.39 7.03 -37.66
C ALA A 142 34.13 5.78 -38.17
N GLY A 143 33.40 4.69 -38.43
CA GLY A 143 33.94 3.46 -38.98
C GLY A 143 34.54 3.64 -40.38
N PHE A 144 33.87 4.39 -41.25
CA PHE A 144 34.39 4.74 -42.58
C PHE A 144 35.69 5.56 -42.47
N LEU A 145 35.70 6.62 -41.65
CA LEU A 145 36.90 7.44 -41.44
C LEU A 145 38.07 6.64 -40.89
N ALA A 146 37.82 5.74 -39.93
CA ALA A 146 38.83 4.87 -39.35
C ALA A 146 39.39 3.89 -40.40
N GLY A 147 38.52 3.31 -41.23
CA GLY A 147 38.92 2.46 -42.35
C GLY A 147 39.83 3.19 -43.35
N LEU A 148 39.46 4.41 -43.75
CA LEU A 148 40.28 5.23 -44.65
C LEU A 148 41.65 5.54 -44.05
N ARG A 149 41.70 5.94 -42.77
CA ARG A 149 42.96 6.19 -42.06
C ARG A 149 43.85 4.96 -42.01
N ARG A 150 43.27 3.78 -41.80
CA ARG A 150 44.01 2.51 -41.76
C ARG A 150 44.65 2.19 -43.11
N VAL A 151 43.89 2.28 -44.19
CA VAL A 151 44.40 2.06 -45.56
C VAL A 151 45.50 3.04 -45.90
N ALA A 152 45.31 4.34 -45.61
CA ALA A 152 46.33 5.35 -45.86
C ALA A 152 47.64 5.08 -45.10
N LYS A 153 47.53 4.62 -43.84
CA LYS A 153 48.68 4.24 -43.03
C LYS A 153 49.43 3.04 -43.62
N GLU A 154 48.71 1.99 -44.01
CA GLU A 154 49.34 0.79 -44.58
C GLU A 154 49.99 1.08 -45.95
N VAL A 155 49.37 1.93 -46.79
CA VAL A 155 49.98 2.39 -48.05
C VAL A 155 51.26 3.21 -47.77
N ALA A 156 51.25 4.08 -46.77
CA ALA A 156 52.42 4.88 -46.40
C ALA A 156 53.56 4.02 -45.81
N GLU A 157 53.24 2.96 -45.06
CA GLU A 157 54.23 1.98 -44.57
C GLU A 157 54.83 1.17 -45.72
N LEU A 158 54.02 0.74 -46.69
CA LEU A 158 54.49 0.02 -47.89
C LEU A 158 55.35 0.91 -48.82
N ALA A 159 55.08 2.22 -48.86
CA ALA A 159 55.87 3.18 -49.64
C ALA A 159 57.21 3.54 -48.97
N LYS A 160 57.48 3.06 -47.75
CA LYS A 160 58.73 3.32 -47.03
C LYS A 160 59.85 2.45 -47.63
N PRO A 161 60.91 3.05 -48.22
CA PRO A 161 61.94 2.29 -48.91
C PRO A 161 62.69 1.35 -47.95
N PRO A 162 63.20 0.20 -48.42
CA PRO A 162 63.97 -0.70 -47.59
C PRO A 162 65.21 0.05 -47.09
N GLN A 163 65.39 0.14 -45.78
CA GLN A 163 66.66 0.57 -45.20
C GLN A 163 67.72 -0.45 -45.61
N ARG A 164 68.41 -0.15 -46.72
CA ARG A 164 69.54 -0.92 -47.21
C ARG A 164 70.82 -0.20 -46.77
N GLY A 165 71.32 -0.67 -45.63
CA GLY A 165 72.72 -0.60 -45.20
C GLY A 165 73.20 0.73 -44.62
N ALA A 166 73.76 0.66 -43.42
CA ALA A 166 75.08 1.19 -43.06
C ALA A 166 75.20 1.28 -41.53
N ASP A 167 75.68 0.20 -40.92
CA ASP A 167 76.67 0.23 -39.84
C ASP A 167 77.63 -0.89 -40.27
N GLU A 168 78.62 -0.63 -41.12
CA GLU A 168 79.94 -0.04 -40.81
C GLU A 168 80.65 -0.71 -39.62
N SER A 169 81.75 -1.39 -39.99
CA SER A 169 83.00 -1.59 -39.24
C SER A 169 83.06 -2.65 -38.14
#